data_AF-A0A5C6RMJ5-F1
#
_entry.id   AF-A0A5C6RMJ5-F1
#
_cell.length_a   1.000
_cell.length_b   1.000
_cell.length_c   1.000
_cell.angle_alpha   90.00
_cell.angle_beta   90.00
_cell.angle_gamma   90.00
#
_symmetry.space_group_name_H-M   'P 1'
#
loop_
_entity.id
_entity.type
_entity.pdbx_description
1 polymer ?
#
loop_
_entity_poly.entity_id
_entity_poly.type
_entity_poly.pdbx_seq_one_letter_code
_entity_poly.pdbx_strand_id
1 'polypeptide(L)'
;EDGERFIDGVWAIFGHGNVAGIGEALHGIGDALPTWRGQNEQSMAHTAIAYAKGQGRRRAQAVTTSIGPGATNVVTAAALAHVNRLPLLVIAG
;
A
#
# COMPACT_ATOMS: atom_id res chain seq x y z
N GLU A 1 9.82 -16.29 -14.53
CA GLU A 1 9.51 -15.15 -13.64
C GLU A 1 10.84 -14.50 -13.29
N ASP A 2 11.04 -13.25 -13.70
CA ASP A 2 12.35 -12.57 -13.74
C ASP A 2 12.90 -12.15 -12.35
N GLY A 3 12.53 -12.86 -11.28
CA GLY A 3 12.96 -12.56 -9.91
C GLY A 3 12.35 -11.29 -9.31
N GLU A 4 11.46 -10.59 -10.03
CA GLU A 4 10.82 -9.37 -9.54
C GLU A 4 9.65 -9.67 -8.60
N ARG A 5 9.55 -8.91 -7.51
CA ARG A 5 8.44 -9.03 -6.55
C ARG A 5 7.13 -8.51 -7.17
N PHE A 6 6.03 -9.22 -6.90
CA PHE A 6 4.69 -8.75 -7.26
C PHE A 6 4.32 -7.48 -6.49
N ILE A 7 4.67 -7.39 -5.20
CA ILE A 7 4.56 -6.17 -4.40
C ILE A 7 5.91 -5.43 -4.42
N ASP A 8 5.94 -4.28 -5.07
CA ASP A 8 7.18 -3.51 -5.29
C ASP A 8 7.66 -2.78 -4.03
N GLY A 9 6.71 -2.38 -3.18
CA GLY A 9 6.96 -1.67 -1.93
C GLY A 9 5.67 -1.32 -1.22
N VAL A 10 5.79 -0.64 -0.09
CA VAL A 10 4.68 -0.32 0.80
C VAL A 10 4.60 1.18 1.05
N TRP A 11 3.45 1.77 0.74
CA TRP A 11 3.12 3.13 1.20
C TRP A 11 2.64 3.08 2.63
N ALA A 12 3.14 4.00 3.46
CA ALA A 12 2.80 4.05 4.87
C ALA A 12 2.59 5.48 5.39
N ILE A 13 1.56 5.61 6.21
CA ILE A 13 1.48 6.59 7.30
C ILE A 13 1.35 5.77 8.58
N PHE A 14 2.33 5.93 9.48
CA PHE A 14 2.37 5.16 10.71
C PHE A 14 1.56 5.83 11.82
N GLY A 15 0.80 5.01 12.55
CA GLY A 15 0.06 5.36 13.74
C GLY A 15 -0.15 4.13 14.62
N HIS A 16 -0.91 4.28 15.70
CA HIS A 16 -1.08 3.23 16.72
C HIS A 16 -1.51 1.87 16.15
N GLY A 17 -2.28 1.84 15.06
CA GLY A 17 -2.79 0.61 14.47
C GLY A 17 -1.77 -0.21 13.64
N ASN A 18 -0.69 0.40 13.16
CA ASN A 18 0.25 -0.28 12.27
C ASN A 18 1.73 -0.12 12.65
N VAL A 19 2.07 0.80 13.56
CA VAL A 19 3.48 1.07 13.90
C VAL A 19 4.15 -0.09 14.65
N ALA A 20 3.47 -0.66 15.65
CA ALA A 20 4.04 -1.65 16.58
C ALA A 20 4.14 -3.08 16.01
N GLY A 21 4.01 -3.26 14.70
CA GLY A 21 4.18 -4.56 14.05
C GLY A 21 4.58 -4.41 12.60
N ILE A 22 3.72 -3.80 11.78
CA ILE A 22 4.06 -3.53 10.37
C ILE A 22 5.21 -2.53 10.27
N GLY A 23 5.19 -1.45 11.06
CA GLY A 23 6.27 -0.45 11.06
C GLY A 23 7.63 -1.03 11.45
N GLU A 24 7.69 -1.82 12.51
CA GLU A 24 8.91 -2.50 12.94
C GLU A 24 9.42 -3.49 11.88
N ALA A 25 8.54 -4.33 11.32
CA ALA A 25 8.92 -5.28 10.28
C ALA A 25 9.42 -4.59 9.01
N LEU A 26 8.75 -3.52 8.57
CA LEU A 26 9.15 -2.72 7.42
C LEU A 26 10.47 -1.98 7.65
N HIS A 27 10.72 -1.52 8.87
CA HIS A 27 12.01 -0.95 9.23
C HIS A 27 13.13 -2.01 9.17
N GLY A 28 12.87 -3.22 9.70
CA GLY A 28 13.85 -4.31 9.72
C GLY A 28 14.20 -4.87 8.34
N ILE A 29 13.22 -4.95 7.42
CA ILE A 29 13.45 -5.48 6.06
C ILE A 29 14.15 -4.45 5.14
N GLY A 30 13.99 -3.15 5.39
CA GLY A 30 14.67 -2.08 4.66
C GLY A 30 14.46 -2.13 3.15
N ASP A 31 15.54 -1.97 2.38
CA ASP A 31 15.50 -1.87 0.91
C ASP A 31 15.04 -3.16 0.20
N ALA A 32 15.01 -4.30 0.91
CA ALA A 32 14.44 -5.53 0.38
C ALA A 32 12.91 -5.44 0.22
N LEU A 33 12.22 -4.55 0.93
CA LEU A 33 10.84 -4.16 0.67
C LEU A 33 10.66 -2.68 1.05
N PRO A 34 10.92 -1.75 0.11
CA PRO A 34 11.03 -0.33 0.44
C PRO A 34 9.70 0.22 0.96
N THR A 35 9.81 1.09 1.96
CA THR A 35 8.69 1.81 2.54
C THR A 35 8.71 3.26 2.12
N TRP A 36 7.61 3.74 1.56
CA TRP A 36 7.45 5.13 1.14
C TRP A 36 6.48 5.86 2.05
N ARG A 37 6.93 6.98 2.63
CA ARG A 37 6.10 7.80 3.49
C ARG A 37 5.12 8.61 2.65
N GLY A 38 3.83 8.39 2.89
CA GLY A 38 2.77 9.23 2.32
C GLY A 38 2.42 10.43 3.22
N GLN A 39 1.53 11.28 2.72
CA GLN A 39 0.94 12.41 3.47
C GLN A 39 -0.58 12.32 3.58
N ASN A 40 -1.19 11.44 2.79
CA ASN A 40 -2.62 11.18 2.75
C ASN A 40 -2.83 9.75 2.25
N GLU A 41 -3.59 8.93 2.98
CA GLU A 41 -3.78 7.52 2.67
C GLU A 41 -4.54 7.31 1.34
N GLN A 42 -5.48 8.20 1.01
CA GLN A 42 -6.20 8.13 -0.27
C GLN A 42 -5.25 8.33 -1.45
N SER A 43 -4.36 9.34 -1.38
CA SER A 43 -3.35 9.59 -2.42
C SER A 43 -2.34 8.44 -2.54
N MET A 44 -1.96 7.82 -1.43
CA MET A 44 -1.13 6.59 -1.43
C MET A 44 -1.82 5.47 -2.21
N ALA A 45 -3.10 5.21 -1.93
CA ALA A 45 -3.86 4.17 -2.60
C ALA A 45 -4.11 4.47 -4.09
N HIS A 46 -4.40 5.72 -4.46
CA HIS A 46 -4.51 6.07 -5.88
C HIS A 46 -3.18 5.95 -6.63
N THR A 47 -2.05 6.25 -5.98
CA THR A 47 -0.71 6.02 -6.54
C THR A 47 -0.47 4.53 -6.79
N ALA A 48 -0.79 3.68 -5.81
CA ALA A 48 -0.67 2.23 -5.96
C ALA A 48 -1.55 1.67 -7.10
N ILE A 49 -2.78 2.17 -7.24
CA ILE A 49 -3.68 1.83 -8.35
C ILE A 49 -3.11 2.26 -9.70
N ALA A 50 -2.59 3.48 -9.80
CA ALA A 50 -1.99 4.01 -11.02
C ALA A 50 -0.75 3.18 -11.42
N TYR A 51 0.10 2.83 -10.46
CA TYR A 51 1.24 1.94 -10.66
C TYR A 51 0.79 0.58 -11.21
N ALA A 52 -0.16 -0.08 -10.54
CA ALA A 52 -0.66 -1.38 -10.97
C ALA A 52 -1.22 -1.34 -12.40
N LYS A 53 -1.92 -0.27 -12.76
CA LYS A 53 -2.42 -0.05 -14.12
C LYS A 53 -1.28 0.14 -15.12
N GLY A 54 -0.28 0.96 -14.80
CA GLY A 54 0.91 1.20 -15.63
C GLY A 54 1.74 -0.06 -15.87
N GLN A 55 1.81 -0.95 -14.87
CA GLN A 55 2.49 -2.25 -14.97
C GLN A 55 1.66 -3.34 -15.65
N GLY A 56 0.50 -2.99 -16.21
CA GLY A 56 -0.39 -3.95 -16.88
C GLY A 56 -0.93 -5.02 -15.94
N ARG A 57 -1.14 -4.70 -14.66
CA ARG A 57 -1.66 -5.59 -13.60
C ARG A 57 -0.75 -6.77 -13.23
N ARG A 58 0.50 -6.77 -13.69
CA ARG A 58 1.50 -7.80 -13.36
C ARG A 58 2.29 -7.49 -12.09
N ARG A 59 2.15 -6.27 -11.57
CA ARG A 59 2.79 -5.79 -10.34
C ARG A 59 1.82 -4.87 -9.60
N ALA A 60 2.03 -4.73 -8.30
CA ALA A 60 1.23 -3.90 -7.42
C ALA A 60 2.10 -3.26 -6.32
N GLN A 61 1.48 -2.35 -5.57
CA GLN A 61 2.05 -1.78 -4.36
C GLN A 61 1.08 -2.04 -3.21
N ALA A 62 1.61 -2.14 -1.99
CA ALA A 62 0.80 -2.23 -0.80
C ALA A 62 0.63 -0.86 -0.14
N VAL A 63 -0.45 -0.71 0.62
CA VAL A 63 -0.77 0.49 1.38
C VAL A 63 -1.10 0.06 2.81
N THR A 64 -0.35 0.56 3.79
CA THR A 64 -0.69 0.39 5.20
C THR A 64 -1.17 1.70 5.81
N THR A 65 -2.21 1.59 6.63
CA THR A 65 -2.84 2.72 7.32
C THR A 65 -2.98 2.38 8.80
N SER A 66 -2.99 3.38 9.67
CA SER A 66 -3.44 3.18 11.05
C SER A 66 -4.95 2.88 11.11
N ILE A 67 -5.42 2.40 12.28
CA ILE A 67 -6.83 2.28 12.63
C ILE A 67 -7.63 3.56 12.37
N GLY A 68 -8.94 3.41 12.16
CA GLY A 68 -9.90 4.52 12.19
C GLY A 68 -9.79 5.42 10.96
N PRO A 69 -9.57 6.75 11.09
CA PRO A 69 -9.60 7.69 9.98
C PRO A 69 -8.68 7.29 8.80
N GLY A 70 -7.48 6.80 9.09
CA GLY A 70 -6.53 6.37 8.06
C GLY A 70 -7.06 5.19 7.23
N ALA A 71 -7.62 4.17 7.89
CA ALA A 71 -8.27 3.04 7.21
C ALA A 71 -9.51 3.47 6.43
N THR A 72 -10.30 4.42 6.93
CA THR A 72 -11.47 4.92 6.18
C THR A 72 -11.07 5.78 4.98
N ASN A 73 -9.92 6.44 5.00
CA ASN A 73 -9.45 7.27 3.87
C ASN A 73 -9.18 6.47 2.60
N VAL A 74 -8.95 5.15 2.70
CA VAL A 74 -8.65 4.29 1.54
C VAL A 74 -9.86 3.60 0.94
N VAL A 75 -11.06 3.69 1.53
CA VAL A 75 -12.25 2.95 1.07
C VAL A 75 -12.68 3.33 -0.35
N THR A 76 -12.63 4.62 -0.69
CA THR A 76 -12.94 5.11 -2.04
C THR A 76 -11.95 4.55 -3.07
N ALA A 77 -10.66 4.48 -2.71
CA ALA A 77 -9.64 3.91 -3.57
C ALA A 77 -9.81 2.38 -3.70
N ALA A 78 -10.17 1.68 -2.62
CA ALA A 78 -10.47 0.25 -2.67
C ALA A 78 -11.67 -0.06 -3.58
N ALA A 79 -12.74 0.72 -3.50
CA ALA A 79 -13.89 0.61 -4.40
C ALA A 79 -13.49 0.85 -5.87
N LEU A 80 -12.68 1.88 -6.13
CA LEU A 80 -12.14 2.16 -7.47
C LEU A 80 -11.31 0.99 -8.00
N ALA A 81 -10.39 0.44 -7.19
CA ALA A 81 -9.57 -0.70 -7.57
C ALA A 81 -10.42 -1.94 -7.89
N HIS A 82 -11.42 -2.22 -7.06
CA HIS A 82 -12.34 -3.34 -7.22
C HIS A 82 -13.12 -3.26 -8.54
N VAL A 83 -13.78 -2.13 -8.81
CA VAL A 83 -14.57 -1.94 -10.04
C VAL A 83 -13.70 -2.03 -11.30
N ASN A 84 -12.44 -1.59 -11.22
CA ASN A 84 -11.51 -1.62 -12.36
C ASN A 84 -10.71 -2.92 -12.48
N ARG A 85 -10.90 -3.89 -11.57
CA ARG A 85 -10.12 -5.14 -11.49
C ARG A 85 -8.61 -4.85 -11.48
N LEU A 86 -8.20 -3.95 -10.61
CA LEU A 86 -6.80 -3.56 -10.40
C LEU A 86 -6.28 -4.16 -9.09
N PRO A 87 -5.09 -4.78 -9.07
CA PRO A 87 -4.53 -5.31 -7.84
C PRO A 87 -4.12 -4.16 -6.91
N LEU A 88 -4.64 -4.19 -5.69
CA LEU A 88 -4.32 -3.27 -4.60
C LEU A 88 -4.35 -4.06 -3.29
N LEU A 89 -3.25 -4.03 -2.54
CA LEU A 89 -3.20 -4.61 -1.20
C LEU A 89 -3.32 -3.51 -0.16
N VAL A 90 -4.35 -3.58 0.69
CA VAL A 90 -4.55 -2.67 1.82
C VAL A 90 -4.37 -3.45 3.11
N ILE A 91 -3.45 -2.98 3.96
CA ILE A 91 -3.22 -3.48 5.32
C ILE A 91 -3.74 -2.42 6.28
N ALA A 92 -5.03 -2.52 6.61
CA ALA A 92 -5.66 -1.66 7.59
C ALA A 92 -5.24 -2.12 8.99
N GLY A 93 -4.62 -1.22 9.75
CA GLY A 93 -4.35 -1.39 11.17
C GLY A 93 -5.62 -1.44 12.00
#